data_AF-A0A1E1W983-F1
#
_entry.id   AF-A0A1E1W983-F1
#
_cell.length_a   1.000
_cell.length_b   1.000
_cell.length_c   1.000
_cell.angle_alpha   90.00
_cell.angle_beta   90.00
_cell.angle_gamma   90.00
#
_symmetry.space_group_name_H-M   'P 1'
#
loop_
_entity.id
_entity.type
_entity.pdbx_description
1 polymer ?
#
loop_
_entity_poly.entity_id
_entity_poly.type
_entity_poly.pdbx_seq_one_letter_code
_entity_poly.pdbx_strand_id
1 'polypeptide(L)'
;LNFQNGYATEQFEVDKCNLFSNEKNGLKCVTAELNDMLYAGEEEKEDLGKTFILAKNRVTGKVRLIEVGSALLKPILKVDNDTPQVLETSHLELSRKFGSKKQKQQMEQREKLKVNVETVTEQMQNVTQAISEDKLDLSSYNKSDSDDFYIPPIDRTADKPENVYDIDKILTEDQYEKIYSELEEKDYAAEYTPFIKSIATGKKLSNRQTVLAVYANSLLKYSVTMAKEVSKKNFVACTHSPTLNNIIQANFSVMTNGKRTRPTPYKDKALCHA
;
A
#
# COMPACT_ATOMS: atom_id res chain seq x y z
N LEU A 1 13.76 16.50 -51.68
CA LEU A 1 13.18 16.60 -50.33
C LEU A 1 12.22 15.43 -50.18
N ASN A 2 12.47 14.54 -49.22
CA ASN A 2 11.61 13.39 -48.96
C ASN A 2 10.95 13.59 -47.60
N PHE A 3 9.65 13.33 -47.47
CA PHE A 3 8.94 13.44 -46.19
C PHE A 3 8.79 12.06 -45.57
N GLN A 4 9.10 11.94 -44.27
CA GLN A 4 9.10 10.63 -43.59
C GLN A 4 7.73 9.93 -43.63
N ASN A 5 6.63 10.68 -43.70
CA ASN A 5 5.25 10.16 -43.66
C ASN A 5 4.32 10.86 -44.67
N GLY A 6 4.81 11.18 -45.88
CA GLY A 6 3.96 11.82 -46.90
C GLY A 6 4.64 11.98 -48.25
N TYR A 7 3.86 12.35 -49.26
CA TYR A 7 4.33 12.73 -50.58
C TYR A 7 3.76 14.10 -50.95
N ALA A 8 4.54 14.91 -51.66
CA ALA A 8 4.07 16.17 -52.19
C ALA A 8 3.07 15.90 -53.32
N THR A 9 1.87 16.50 -53.23
CA THR A 9 0.86 16.49 -54.30
C THR A 9 0.98 17.76 -55.16
N GLU A 10 0.26 17.85 -56.28
CA GLU A 10 0.30 19.03 -57.17
C GLU A 10 -0.21 20.33 -56.51
N GLN A 11 -0.87 20.23 -55.35
CA GLN A 11 -1.33 21.35 -54.52
C GLN A 11 -0.31 21.76 -53.44
N PHE A 12 0.93 21.27 -53.55
CA PHE A 12 1.99 21.56 -52.60
C PHE A 12 2.51 22.99 -52.77
N GLU A 13 1.91 23.92 -52.03
CA GLU A 13 2.43 25.27 -51.83
C GLU A 13 3.14 25.32 -50.48
N VAL A 14 4.45 25.61 -50.49
CA VAL A 14 5.22 25.81 -49.27
C VAL A 14 5.23 27.31 -48.97
N ASP A 15 4.67 27.71 -47.83
CA ASP A 15 4.65 29.11 -47.42
C ASP A 15 6.09 29.63 -47.20
N LYS A 16 6.94 28.83 -46.56
CA LYS A 16 8.35 29.16 -46.28
C LYS A 16 9.23 27.91 -46.29
N CYS A 17 10.23 27.91 -47.18
CA CYS A 17 11.29 26.90 -47.22
C CYS A 17 12.63 27.60 -46.92
N ASN A 18 13.22 27.30 -45.76
CA ASN A 18 14.48 27.90 -45.34
C ASN A 18 15.57 26.85 -45.26
N LEU A 19 16.73 27.20 -45.85
CA LEU A 19 17.95 26.42 -45.80
C LEU A 19 18.90 27.06 -44.79
N PHE A 20 19.25 26.33 -43.74
CA PHE A 20 20.22 26.74 -42.73
C PHE A 20 21.52 25.95 -42.90
N SER A 21 22.66 26.59 -42.64
CA SER A 21 23.94 25.90 -42.58
C SER A 21 24.42 25.89 -41.14
N ASN A 22 24.74 24.72 -40.61
CA ASN A 22 25.27 24.60 -39.26
C ASN A 22 26.79 24.78 -39.28
N GLU A 23 27.27 25.91 -38.75
CA GLU A 23 28.69 26.28 -38.73
C GLU A 23 29.58 25.27 -38.00
N LYS A 24 29.03 24.45 -37.10
CA LYS A 24 29.80 23.47 -36.32
C LYS A 24 30.07 22.16 -37.06
N ASN A 25 29.12 21.71 -37.88
CA ASN A 25 29.19 20.40 -38.55
C ASN A 25 29.28 20.50 -40.09
N GLY A 26 29.15 21.70 -40.65
CA GLY A 26 29.12 21.95 -42.10
C GLY A 26 27.93 21.32 -42.83
N LEU A 27 26.94 20.82 -42.07
CA LEU A 27 25.72 20.19 -42.59
C LEU A 27 24.67 21.25 -42.89
N LYS A 28 23.94 21.07 -43.99
CA LYS A 28 22.80 21.92 -44.32
C LYS A 28 21.53 21.30 -43.74
N CYS A 29 20.72 22.12 -43.08
CA CYS A 29 19.42 21.74 -42.55
C CYS A 29 18.34 22.44 -43.37
N VAL A 30 17.31 21.70 -43.78
CA VAL A 30 16.17 22.23 -44.49
C VAL A 30 14.98 22.28 -43.55
N THR A 31 14.28 23.39 -43.54
CA THR A 31 13.01 23.55 -42.83
C THR A 31 11.93 23.98 -43.81
N ALA A 32 10.75 23.39 -43.69
CA ALA A 32 9.58 23.73 -44.48
C ALA A 32 8.37 23.85 -43.56
N GLU A 33 7.63 24.94 -43.68
CA GLU A 33 6.37 25.15 -42.98
C GLU A 33 5.21 24.78 -43.92
N LEU A 34 4.33 23.89 -43.47
CA LEU A 34 3.17 23.44 -44.24
C LEU A 34 1.97 23.30 -43.29
N ASN A 35 0.86 24.00 -43.58
CA ASN A 35 -0.40 23.89 -42.84
C ASN A 35 -0.21 23.93 -41.30
N ASP A 36 0.54 24.93 -40.81
CA ASP A 36 0.87 25.14 -39.39
C ASP A 36 1.71 24.03 -38.71
N MET A 37 2.20 23.06 -39.50
CA MET A 37 3.19 22.06 -39.08
C MET A 37 4.57 22.41 -39.62
N LEU A 38 5.57 22.35 -38.74
CA LEU A 38 6.95 22.61 -39.11
C LEU A 38 7.65 21.28 -39.42
N TYR A 39 8.23 21.17 -40.59
CA TYR A 39 9.05 20.04 -41.01
C TYR A 39 10.52 20.44 -40.99
N ALA A 40 11.38 19.62 -40.40
CA ALA A 40 12.81 19.84 -40.40
C ALA A 40 13.56 18.55 -40.74
N GLY A 41 14.68 18.69 -41.44
CA GLY A 41 15.55 17.58 -41.80
C GLY A 41 16.97 18.04 -42.06
N GLU A 42 17.92 17.16 -41.82
CA GLU A 42 19.32 17.37 -42.13
C GLU A 42 19.65 16.75 -43.49
N GLU A 43 20.61 17.33 -44.20
CA GLU A 43 21.17 16.76 -45.43
C GLU A 43 21.86 15.43 -45.10
N GLU A 44 21.40 14.35 -45.75
CA GLU A 44 22.03 13.05 -45.63
C GLU A 44 23.34 13.07 -46.40
N LYS A 45 24.46 12.86 -45.70
CA LYS A 45 25.77 12.67 -46.34
C LYS A 45 25.79 11.29 -46.99
N GLU A 46 25.60 11.25 -48.30
CA GLU A 46 25.82 10.03 -49.10
C GLU A 46 27.33 9.83 -49.31
N ASP A 47 27.96 8.99 -48.49
CA ASP A 47 29.41 8.71 -48.60
C ASP A 47 29.79 7.90 -49.87
N LEU A 48 28.80 7.26 -50.51
CA LEU A 48 28.99 6.29 -51.59
C LEU A 48 28.65 6.83 -53.00
N GLY A 49 28.11 8.05 -53.11
CA GLY A 49 27.71 8.62 -54.40
C GLY A 49 27.27 10.08 -54.31
N LYS A 50 27.32 10.78 -55.44
CA LYS A 50 26.79 12.16 -55.57
C LYS A 50 25.60 12.16 -56.52
N THR A 51 24.50 12.75 -56.07
CA THR A 51 23.29 12.89 -56.88
C THR A 51 23.33 14.20 -57.67
N PHE A 52 23.06 14.13 -58.98
CA PHE A 52 22.99 15.30 -59.85
C PHE A 52 21.65 15.38 -60.59
N ILE A 53 21.10 16.58 -60.67
CA ILE A 53 19.97 16.89 -61.56
C ILE A 53 20.54 17.37 -62.89
N LEU A 54 20.10 16.73 -63.97
CA LEU A 54 20.49 17.06 -65.33
C LEU A 54 19.36 17.83 -66.04
N ALA A 55 19.59 19.11 -66.30
CA ALA A 55 18.68 19.94 -67.07
C ALA A 55 19.22 20.11 -68.50
N LYS A 56 18.58 19.46 -69.47
CA LYS A 56 18.93 19.57 -70.90
C LYS A 56 17.96 20.51 -71.60
N ASN A 57 18.49 21.55 -72.23
CA ASN A 57 17.71 22.34 -73.18
C ASN A 57 17.67 21.60 -74.52
N ARG A 58 16.48 21.15 -74.93
CA ARG A 58 16.28 20.39 -76.17
C ARG A 58 16.62 21.19 -77.43
N VAL A 59 16.47 22.52 -77.40
CA VAL A 59 16.66 23.40 -78.57
C VAL A 59 18.14 23.74 -78.77
N THR A 60 18.87 24.05 -77.69
CA THR A 60 20.28 24.48 -77.78
C THR A 60 21.29 23.36 -77.56
N GLY A 61 20.85 22.14 -77.22
CA GLY A 61 21.70 20.99 -76.92
C GLY A 61 22.52 21.09 -75.63
N LYS A 62 22.63 22.29 -75.04
CA LYS A 62 23.34 22.55 -73.77
C LYS A 62 22.69 21.81 -72.60
N VAL A 63 23.55 21.24 -71.76
CA VAL A 63 23.19 20.52 -70.54
C VAL A 63 23.76 21.28 -69.35
N ARG A 64 22.95 21.46 -68.30
CA ARG A 64 23.41 21.91 -66.99
C ARG A 64 23.29 20.75 -66.00
N LEU A 65 24.40 20.41 -65.36
CA LEU A 65 24.42 19.53 -64.20
C LEU A 65 24.37 20.38 -62.94
N ILE A 66 23.48 20.02 -62.02
CA ILE A 66 23.31 20.67 -60.72
C ILE A 66 23.50 19.58 -59.66
N GLU A 67 24.48 19.74 -58.77
CA GLU A 67 24.67 18.86 -57.63
C GLU A 67 23.56 19.11 -56.61
N VAL A 68 22.92 18.04 -56.12
CA VAL A 68 21.76 18.14 -55.22
C VAL A 68 21.93 17.18 -54.05
N GLY A 69 21.73 17.70 -52.84
CA GLY A 69 21.64 16.92 -51.61
C GLY A 69 20.23 16.36 -51.40
N SER A 70 20.15 15.16 -50.83
CA SER A 70 18.90 14.60 -50.33
C SER A 70 18.74 14.94 -48.85
N ALA A 71 17.53 15.31 -48.45
CA ALA A 71 17.19 15.54 -47.05
C ALA A 71 15.83 14.90 -46.75
N LEU A 72 15.77 14.17 -45.64
CA LEU A 72 14.56 13.55 -45.12
C LEU A 72 13.94 14.44 -44.05
N LEU A 73 12.80 15.04 -44.38
CA LEU A 73 12.06 15.97 -43.54
C LEU A 73 11.13 15.20 -42.59
N LYS A 74 11.23 15.53 -41.30
CA LYS A 74 10.40 14.97 -40.23
C LYS A 74 9.48 16.05 -39.66
N PRO A 75 8.20 15.73 -39.37
CA PRO A 75 7.30 16.67 -38.72
C PRO A 75 7.75 16.93 -37.28
N ILE A 76 7.89 18.20 -36.90
CA ILE A 76 8.07 18.65 -35.53
C ILE A 76 6.70 19.06 -35.00
N LEU A 77 6.16 18.26 -34.09
CA LEU A 77 4.96 18.61 -33.35
C LEU A 77 5.33 19.72 -32.36
N LYS A 78 4.62 20.85 -32.42
CA LYS A 78 4.66 21.89 -31.38
C LYS A 78 4.02 21.29 -30.13
N VAL A 79 4.80 20.58 -29.33
CA VAL A 79 4.38 20.18 -27.99
C VAL A 79 4.66 21.37 -27.09
N ASP A 80 3.62 21.97 -26.52
CA ASP A 80 3.76 22.98 -25.48
C ASP A 80 4.61 22.39 -24.36
N ASN A 81 5.85 22.85 -24.25
CA ASN A 81 6.83 22.36 -23.27
C ASN A 81 6.55 22.89 -21.84
N ASP A 82 5.37 23.45 -21.57
CA ASP A 82 5.05 24.11 -20.31
C ASP A 82 4.60 23.16 -19.19
N THR A 83 4.62 21.85 -19.40
CA THR A 83 4.63 20.90 -18.28
C THR A 83 5.55 19.73 -18.58
N PRO A 84 6.61 19.48 -17.79
CA PRO A 84 7.18 18.15 -17.73
C PRO A 84 6.17 17.28 -16.99
N GLN A 85 5.16 16.77 -17.70
CA GLN A 85 4.57 15.50 -17.31
C GLN A 85 5.67 14.47 -17.51
N VAL A 86 6.50 14.31 -16.48
CA VAL A 86 7.37 13.16 -16.34
C VAL A 86 6.44 11.96 -16.53
N LEU A 87 6.60 11.25 -17.65
CA LEU A 87 5.99 9.97 -17.92
C LEU A 87 6.56 8.96 -16.90
N GLU A 88 6.24 9.13 -15.62
CA GLU A 88 6.50 8.14 -14.57
C GLU A 88 5.84 6.82 -14.94
N THR A 89 4.79 6.85 -15.76
CA THR A 89 4.06 5.68 -16.24
C THR A 89 4.94 4.68 -16.98
N SER A 90 5.93 5.09 -17.79
CA SER A 90 6.66 4.12 -18.63
C SER A 90 7.59 3.21 -17.81
N HIS A 91 8.32 3.76 -16.84
CA HIS A 91 9.21 2.99 -15.98
C HIS A 91 8.44 2.13 -14.96
N LEU A 92 7.29 2.66 -14.49
CA LEU A 92 6.38 1.94 -13.61
C LEU A 92 5.74 0.74 -14.33
N GLU A 93 5.31 0.90 -15.59
CA GLU A 93 4.73 -0.17 -16.40
C GLU A 93 5.72 -1.28 -16.72
N LEU A 94 6.97 -0.92 -17.05
CA LEU A 94 8.04 -1.91 -17.27
C LEU A 94 8.32 -2.73 -16.01
N SER A 95 8.40 -2.07 -14.85
CA SER A 95 8.58 -2.75 -13.56
C SER A 95 7.38 -3.64 -13.19
N ARG A 96 6.16 -3.24 -13.57
CA ARG A 96 4.94 -4.03 -13.37
C ARG A 96 4.93 -5.28 -14.26
N LYS A 97 5.37 -5.18 -15.52
CA LYS A 97 5.35 -6.30 -16.49
C LYS A 97 6.55 -7.24 -16.33
N PHE A 98 7.76 -6.69 -16.16
CA PHE A 98 9.03 -7.42 -16.21
C PHE A 98 9.79 -7.48 -14.88
N GLY A 99 9.32 -6.83 -13.80
CA GLY A 99 9.97 -6.87 -12.50
C GLY A 99 9.90 -8.24 -11.81
N SER A 100 10.79 -8.46 -10.83
CA SER A 100 10.73 -9.65 -9.97
C SER A 100 9.42 -9.70 -9.14
N LYS A 101 9.00 -10.88 -8.68
CA LYS A 101 7.77 -11.05 -7.88
C LYS A 101 7.68 -10.08 -6.69
N LYS A 102 8.82 -9.81 -6.03
CA LYS A 102 8.93 -8.86 -4.92
C LYS A 102 8.73 -7.40 -5.37
N GLN A 103 9.30 -7.03 -6.51
CA GLN A 103 9.19 -5.69 -7.08
C GLN A 103 7.76 -5.40 -7.58
N LYS A 104 7.09 -6.40 -8.18
CA LYS A 104 5.68 -6.30 -8.56
C LYS A 104 4.76 -6.03 -7.36
N GLN A 105 4.97 -6.75 -6.25
CA GLN A 105 4.18 -6.57 -5.04
C GLN A 105 4.37 -5.18 -4.40
N GLN A 106 5.61 -4.68 -4.35
CA GLN A 106 5.89 -3.33 -3.86
C GLN A 106 5.28 -2.25 -4.76
N MET A 107 5.26 -2.46 -6.07
CA MET A 107 4.65 -1.54 -7.01
C MET A 107 3.14 -1.47 -6.85
N GLU A 108 2.48 -2.63 -6.76
CA GLU A 108 1.04 -2.71 -6.53
C GLU A 108 0.64 -2.00 -5.22
N GLN A 109 1.44 -2.15 -4.17
CA GLN A 109 1.21 -1.45 -2.91
C GLN A 109 1.38 0.07 -3.04
N ARG A 110 2.40 0.54 -3.79
CA ARG A 110 2.59 1.98 -4.05
C ARG A 110 1.44 2.57 -4.87
N GLU A 111 0.92 1.83 -5.84
CA GLU A 111 -0.24 2.26 -6.65
C GLU A 111 -1.52 2.33 -5.82
N LYS A 112 -1.76 1.37 -4.93
CA LYS A 112 -2.89 1.42 -3.98
C LYS A 112 -2.82 2.63 -3.04
N LEU A 113 -1.61 3.14 -2.78
CA LEU A 113 -1.38 4.32 -1.94
C LEU A 113 -1.40 5.64 -2.72
N LYS A 114 -1.24 5.61 -4.06
CA LYS A 114 -1.44 6.78 -4.93
C LYS A 114 -2.95 7.01 -5.10
N VAL A 115 -3.58 7.50 -4.05
CA VAL A 115 -4.95 8.00 -4.08
C VAL A 115 -4.90 9.39 -4.71
N ASN A 116 -5.43 9.55 -5.93
CA ASN A 116 -5.57 10.85 -6.57
C ASN A 116 -6.59 11.68 -5.80
N VAL A 117 -6.07 12.60 -4.98
CA VAL A 117 -6.85 13.41 -4.03
C VAL A 117 -7.97 14.16 -4.75
N GLU A 118 -7.72 14.67 -5.96
CA GLU A 118 -8.69 15.41 -6.77
C GLU A 118 -9.84 14.53 -7.27
N THR A 119 -9.55 13.33 -7.78
CA THR A 119 -10.60 12.39 -8.22
C THR A 119 -11.42 11.87 -7.04
N VAL A 120 -10.81 11.72 -5.85
CA VAL A 120 -11.52 11.31 -4.65
C VAL A 120 -12.37 12.44 -4.11
N THR A 121 -11.94 13.70 -4.17
CA THR A 121 -12.78 14.84 -3.77
C THR A 121 -13.97 15.03 -4.69
N GLU A 122 -13.79 14.86 -6.00
CA GLU A 122 -14.86 15.01 -6.98
C GLU A 122 -15.85 13.84 -6.92
N GLN A 123 -15.35 12.61 -6.73
CA GLN A 123 -16.20 11.43 -6.46
C GLN A 123 -16.89 11.52 -5.09
N MET A 124 -16.23 12.03 -4.05
CA MET A 124 -16.86 12.28 -2.75
C MET A 124 -17.95 13.33 -2.87
N GLN A 125 -17.71 14.46 -3.56
CA GLN A 125 -18.72 15.50 -3.76
C GLN A 125 -19.96 14.97 -4.49
N ASN A 126 -19.75 14.23 -5.59
CA ASN A 126 -20.83 13.61 -6.35
C ASN A 126 -21.60 12.55 -5.55
N VAL A 127 -20.91 11.79 -4.69
CA VAL A 127 -21.56 10.82 -3.79
C VAL A 127 -22.30 11.51 -2.64
N THR A 128 -21.78 12.61 -2.06
CA THR A 128 -22.50 13.38 -1.02
C THR A 128 -23.75 14.08 -1.54
N GLN A 129 -23.81 14.47 -2.82
CA GLN A 129 -25.04 15.04 -3.41
C GLN A 129 -26.11 13.97 -3.71
N ALA A 130 -25.70 12.72 -3.92
CA ALA A 130 -26.61 11.59 -4.18
C ALA A 130 -27.12 10.90 -2.91
N ILE A 131 -26.51 11.15 -1.73
CA ILE A 131 -26.99 10.64 -0.44
C ILE A 131 -28.03 11.63 0.11
N SER A 132 -29.24 11.55 -0.42
CA SER A 132 -30.43 12.10 0.24
C SER A 132 -30.69 11.29 1.51
N GLU A 133 -30.59 11.93 2.68
CA GLU A 133 -31.22 11.66 4.00
C GLU A 133 -31.72 10.24 4.37
N ASP A 134 -31.18 9.18 3.79
CA ASP A 134 -31.42 7.82 4.24
C ASP A 134 -30.51 7.60 5.43
N LYS A 135 -31.08 7.89 6.61
CA LYS A 135 -30.65 7.52 7.95
C LYS A 135 -29.45 6.57 7.95
N LEU A 136 -28.26 7.14 7.78
CA LEU A 136 -27.02 6.46 8.09
C LEU A 136 -27.11 6.17 9.59
N ASP A 137 -27.36 4.91 9.93
CA ASP A 137 -27.40 4.46 11.30
C ASP A 137 -25.97 4.49 11.87
N LEU A 138 -25.58 5.70 12.31
CA LEU A 138 -24.31 6.02 12.94
C LEU A 138 -24.14 5.33 14.31
N SER A 139 -25.13 4.54 14.78
CA SER A 139 -25.01 3.75 16.02
C SER A 139 -23.86 2.73 15.97
N SER A 140 -23.42 2.36 14.77
CA SER A 140 -22.29 1.45 14.55
C SER A 140 -20.92 2.14 14.68
N TYR A 141 -20.82 3.45 14.40
CA TYR A 141 -19.58 4.22 14.57
C TYR A 141 -19.23 4.49 16.03
N ASN A 142 -20.21 4.55 16.93
CA ASN A 142 -19.98 4.75 18.36
C ASN A 142 -19.50 3.49 19.12
N LYS A 143 -19.39 2.33 18.45
CA LYS A 143 -19.01 1.06 19.10
C LYS A 143 -17.62 0.55 18.74
N SER A 144 -16.96 1.10 17.72
CA SER A 144 -15.67 0.59 17.26
C SER A 144 -14.45 1.21 17.97
N ASP A 145 -14.62 2.33 18.67
CA ASP A 145 -13.58 2.99 19.48
C ASP A 145 -13.78 2.78 20.99
N SER A 146 -14.65 1.84 21.40
CA SER A 146 -14.88 1.60 22.82
C SER A 146 -13.68 0.88 23.43
N ASP A 147 -12.96 1.56 24.33
CA ASP A 147 -12.00 0.95 25.27
C ASP A 147 -12.59 -0.29 26.00
N ASP A 148 -13.92 -0.41 26.02
CA ASP A 148 -14.69 -1.56 26.50
C ASP A 148 -14.25 -2.91 25.90
N PHE A 149 -13.58 -2.95 24.74
CA PHE A 149 -13.00 -4.21 24.23
C PHE A 149 -11.82 -4.70 25.09
N TYR A 150 -11.01 -3.76 25.57
CA TYR A 150 -9.77 -4.03 26.29
C TYR A 150 -9.99 -4.28 27.78
N ILE A 151 -10.96 -3.56 28.35
CA ILE A 151 -11.20 -3.54 29.80
C ILE A 151 -12.16 -4.68 30.18
N PRO A 152 -11.95 -5.36 31.32
CA PRO A 152 -12.95 -6.27 31.87
C PRO A 152 -14.32 -5.59 32.05
N PRO A 153 -15.43 -6.36 32.12
CA PRO A 153 -16.77 -5.80 32.31
C PRO A 153 -16.82 -4.83 33.51
N ILE A 154 -16.97 -3.54 33.21
CA ILE A 154 -16.94 -2.46 34.21
C ILE A 154 -18.36 -2.07 34.61
N ASP A 155 -18.61 -2.02 35.91
CA ASP A 155 -19.84 -1.44 36.45
C ASP A 155 -19.62 0.03 36.80
N ARG A 156 -20.06 0.92 35.90
CA ARG A 156 -19.96 2.37 36.09
C ARG A 156 -20.94 2.91 37.14
N THR A 157 -21.86 2.08 37.62
CA THR A 157 -22.86 2.43 38.63
C THR A 157 -22.49 1.96 40.03
N ALA A 158 -21.31 1.33 40.20
CA ALA A 158 -20.86 0.85 41.49
C ALA A 158 -20.54 1.99 42.47
N ASP A 159 -21.20 1.98 43.63
CA ASP A 159 -20.98 2.96 44.70
C ASP A 159 -19.64 2.79 45.44
N LYS A 160 -19.01 1.61 45.30
CA LYS A 160 -17.75 1.25 45.96
C LYS A 160 -16.68 0.89 44.94
N PRO A 161 -15.41 1.28 45.17
CA PRO A 161 -14.31 1.00 44.25
C PRO A 161 -14.08 -0.50 44.06
N GLU A 162 -14.36 -1.32 45.08
CA GLU A 162 -14.20 -2.77 45.04
C GLU A 162 -15.22 -3.47 44.11
N ASN A 163 -16.37 -2.84 43.88
CA ASN A 163 -17.48 -3.40 43.10
C ASN A 163 -17.45 -2.96 41.63
N VAL A 164 -16.46 -2.14 41.24
CA VAL A 164 -16.30 -1.65 39.85
C VAL A 164 -16.06 -2.81 38.89
N TYR A 165 -15.34 -3.84 39.35
CA TYR A 165 -15.11 -5.07 38.60
C TYR A 165 -15.72 -6.24 39.36
N ASP A 166 -16.78 -6.81 38.78
CA ASP A 166 -17.42 -8.00 39.32
C ASP A 166 -16.61 -9.26 38.98
N ILE A 167 -16.14 -9.93 40.02
CA ILE A 167 -15.31 -11.14 39.94
C ILE A 167 -16.06 -12.26 39.20
N ASP A 168 -17.38 -12.34 39.38
CA ASP A 168 -18.23 -13.39 38.83
C ASP A 168 -18.54 -13.15 37.34
N LYS A 169 -18.36 -11.90 36.86
CA LYS A 169 -18.41 -11.58 35.42
C LYS A 169 -17.11 -11.91 34.69
N ILE A 170 -15.98 -12.02 35.42
CA ILE A 170 -14.68 -12.39 34.83
C ILE A 170 -14.59 -13.91 34.68
N LEU A 171 -14.97 -14.65 35.71
CA LEU A 171 -15.09 -16.12 35.73
C LEU A 171 -16.37 -16.48 36.47
N THR A 172 -17.17 -17.39 35.94
CA THR A 172 -18.40 -17.85 36.63
C THR A 172 -18.04 -18.69 37.86
N GLU A 173 -18.93 -18.77 38.85
CA GLU A 173 -18.68 -19.57 40.07
C GLU A 173 -18.29 -21.03 39.77
N ASP A 174 -19.00 -21.68 38.84
CA ASP A 174 -18.69 -23.04 38.38
C ASP A 174 -17.27 -23.18 37.80
N GLN A 175 -16.74 -22.11 37.20
CA GLN A 175 -15.37 -22.09 36.68
C GLN A 175 -14.37 -21.93 37.81
N TYR A 176 -14.66 -21.06 38.79
CA TYR A 176 -13.82 -20.91 39.98
C TYR A 176 -13.65 -22.22 40.74
N GLU A 177 -14.75 -22.92 41.01
CA GLU A 177 -14.71 -24.19 41.75
C GLU A 177 -13.90 -25.25 41.00
N LYS A 178 -14.14 -25.38 39.69
CA LYS A 178 -13.39 -26.32 38.84
C LYS A 178 -11.90 -25.98 38.79
N ILE A 179 -11.55 -24.73 38.54
CA ILE A 179 -10.15 -24.30 38.48
C ILE A 179 -9.48 -24.51 39.84
N TYR A 180 -10.16 -24.18 40.93
CA TYR A 180 -9.62 -24.37 42.28
C TYR A 180 -9.34 -25.86 42.56
N SER A 181 -10.28 -26.75 42.23
CA SER A 181 -10.06 -28.21 42.38
C SER A 181 -8.89 -28.74 41.54
N GLU A 182 -8.61 -28.15 40.38
CA GLU A 182 -7.47 -28.52 39.53
C GLU A 182 -6.12 -28.00 40.08
N LEU A 183 -6.15 -27.05 41.02
CA LEU A 183 -4.98 -26.39 41.60
C LEU A 183 -4.58 -26.94 42.97
N GLU A 184 -5.48 -27.62 43.72
CA GLU A 184 -5.24 -28.04 45.11
C GLU A 184 -4.00 -28.93 45.31
N GLU A 185 -3.51 -29.59 44.25
CA GLU A 185 -2.36 -30.50 44.32
C GLU A 185 -1.10 -29.99 43.61
N LYS A 186 -1.10 -28.76 43.08
CA LYS A 186 -0.01 -28.24 42.23
C LYS A 186 0.73 -27.08 42.88
N ASP A 187 2.05 -27.05 42.71
CA ASP A 187 2.88 -25.91 43.13
C ASP A 187 2.85 -24.81 42.06
N TYR A 188 1.78 -24.02 42.08
CA TYR A 188 1.61 -22.84 41.22
C TYR A 188 2.41 -21.62 41.73
N ALA A 189 2.82 -21.60 43.00
CA ALA A 189 3.49 -20.46 43.62
C ALA A 189 4.94 -20.28 43.14
N ALA A 190 5.64 -21.39 42.86
CA ALA A 190 6.99 -21.36 42.31
C ALA A 190 7.04 -20.63 40.95
N GLU A 191 5.98 -20.79 40.15
CA GLU A 191 5.84 -20.28 38.79
C GLU A 191 5.31 -18.84 38.67
N TYR A 192 5.03 -18.17 39.79
CA TYR A 192 4.60 -16.78 39.76
C TYR A 192 5.68 -15.85 39.22
N THR A 193 5.25 -14.91 38.38
CA THR A 193 6.07 -13.76 37.98
C THR A 193 6.41 -12.90 39.21
N PRO A 194 7.53 -12.14 39.18
CA PRO A 194 7.97 -11.34 40.32
C PRO A 194 6.89 -10.38 40.86
N PHE A 195 6.07 -9.82 39.95
CA PHE A 195 4.95 -8.96 40.29
C PHE A 195 3.90 -9.69 41.13
N ILE A 196 3.39 -10.83 40.66
CA ILE A 196 2.40 -11.62 41.40
C ILE A 196 2.98 -12.17 42.70
N LYS A 197 4.27 -12.57 42.71
CA LYS A 197 4.95 -12.96 43.96
C LYS A 197 4.90 -11.85 44.99
N SER A 198 5.17 -10.59 44.62
CA SER A 198 5.13 -9.48 45.58
C SER A 198 3.74 -9.24 46.19
N ILE A 199 2.67 -9.54 45.46
CA ILE A 199 1.27 -9.38 45.90
C ILE A 199 0.83 -10.57 46.76
N ALA A 200 1.22 -11.78 46.38
CA ALA A 200 0.86 -13.02 47.05
C ALA A 200 1.70 -13.30 48.31
N THR A 201 2.92 -12.78 48.39
CA THR A 201 3.83 -13.03 49.52
C THR A 201 3.34 -12.29 50.76
N GLY A 202 3.01 -13.03 51.83
CA GLY A 202 2.66 -12.47 53.14
C GLY A 202 1.15 -12.34 53.41
N LYS A 203 0.27 -12.74 52.48
CA LYS A 203 -1.19 -12.79 52.70
C LYS A 203 -1.72 -14.21 52.55
N LYS A 204 -2.60 -14.64 53.46
CA LYS A 204 -3.38 -15.87 53.29
C LYS A 204 -4.47 -15.58 52.25
N LEU A 205 -4.24 -15.97 51.00
CA LEU A 205 -5.19 -15.80 49.91
C LEU A 205 -6.43 -16.67 50.15
N SER A 206 -7.62 -16.14 49.89
CA SER A 206 -8.83 -16.94 49.82
C SER A 206 -8.82 -17.83 48.56
N ASN A 207 -9.65 -18.87 48.52
CA ASN A 207 -9.73 -19.78 47.37
C ASN A 207 -9.93 -19.02 46.04
N ARG A 208 -10.83 -18.03 46.03
CA ARG A 208 -11.07 -17.16 44.86
C ARG A 208 -9.85 -16.31 44.51
N GLN A 209 -9.16 -15.74 45.50
CA GLN A 209 -7.95 -14.95 45.27
C GLN A 209 -6.80 -15.80 44.73
N THR A 210 -6.70 -17.06 45.14
CA THR A 210 -5.72 -18.00 44.59
C THR A 210 -5.97 -18.26 43.11
N VAL A 211 -7.22 -18.53 42.72
CA VAL A 211 -7.58 -18.72 41.30
C VAL A 211 -7.30 -17.46 40.49
N LEU A 212 -7.66 -16.28 41.01
CA LEU A 212 -7.37 -14.99 40.37
C LEU A 212 -5.88 -14.74 40.21
N ALA A 213 -5.05 -15.07 41.20
CA ALA A 213 -3.60 -14.91 41.12
C ALA A 213 -2.99 -15.80 40.04
N VAL A 214 -3.48 -17.04 39.91
CA VAL A 214 -3.06 -17.95 38.83
C VAL A 214 -3.53 -17.43 37.47
N TYR A 215 -4.78 -16.95 37.37
CA TYR A 215 -5.33 -16.34 36.17
C TYR A 215 -4.49 -15.14 35.70
N ALA A 216 -4.25 -14.17 36.57
CA ALA A 216 -3.41 -13.00 36.30
C ALA A 216 -1.99 -13.40 35.88
N ASN A 217 -1.37 -14.35 36.58
CA ASN A 217 -0.04 -14.83 36.22
C ASN A 217 0.00 -15.48 34.82
N SER A 218 -1.01 -16.29 34.49
CA SER A 218 -1.13 -16.91 33.17
C SER A 218 -1.35 -15.87 32.07
N LEU A 219 -2.15 -14.83 32.33
CA LEU A 219 -2.34 -13.72 31.37
C LEU A 219 -1.08 -12.87 31.19
N LEU A 220 -0.35 -12.55 32.27
CA LEU A 220 0.93 -11.85 32.17
C LEU A 220 1.95 -12.64 31.35
N LYS A 221 2.13 -13.93 31.68
CA LYS A 221 3.00 -14.83 30.90
C LYS A 221 2.57 -14.86 29.44
N TYR A 222 1.27 -15.03 29.21
CA TYR A 222 0.69 -15.02 27.86
C TYR A 222 1.05 -13.73 27.13
N SER A 223 0.78 -12.55 27.70
CA SER A 223 1.02 -11.24 27.06
C SER A 223 2.48 -11.04 26.61
N VAL A 224 3.45 -11.54 27.39
CA VAL A 224 4.88 -11.44 27.10
C VAL A 224 5.34 -12.49 26.09
N THR A 225 4.66 -13.64 26.01
CA THR A 225 5.06 -14.73 25.11
C THR A 225 5.05 -14.27 23.65
N MET A 226 6.02 -14.69 22.83
CA MET A 226 6.09 -14.25 21.43
C MET A 226 4.90 -14.80 20.63
N ALA A 227 4.33 -14.00 19.72
CA ALA A 227 3.19 -14.41 18.88
C ALA A 227 3.46 -15.70 18.07
N LYS A 228 4.72 -15.92 17.67
CA LYS A 228 5.17 -17.15 16.99
C LYS A 228 4.98 -18.40 17.87
N GLU A 229 5.20 -18.29 19.17
CA GLU A 229 5.06 -19.41 20.11
C GLU A 229 3.60 -19.72 20.39
N VAL A 230 2.78 -18.68 20.53
CA VAL A 230 1.32 -18.80 20.69
C VAL A 230 0.68 -19.48 19.47
N SER A 231 1.26 -19.31 18.28
CA SER A 231 0.76 -19.94 17.05
C SER A 231 1.08 -21.44 16.91
N LYS A 232 1.89 -22.01 17.81
CA LYS A 232 2.21 -23.45 17.81
C LYS A 232 1.00 -24.25 18.31
N LYS A 233 0.75 -25.42 17.71
CA LYS A 233 -0.37 -26.30 18.08
C LYS A 233 -0.34 -26.76 19.54
N ASN A 234 0.85 -26.85 20.14
CA ASN A 234 1.05 -27.36 21.49
C ASN A 234 1.19 -26.24 22.53
N PHE A 235 0.81 -25.00 22.20
CA PHE A 235 0.90 -23.90 23.14
C PHE A 235 -0.15 -24.04 24.25
N VAL A 236 0.30 -23.95 25.50
CA VAL A 236 -0.52 -24.01 26.71
C VAL A 236 -0.23 -22.75 27.52
N ALA A 237 -1.26 -21.93 27.74
CA ALA A 237 -1.17 -20.67 28.51
C ALA A 237 -1.10 -20.92 30.02
N CYS A 238 -1.78 -21.98 30.50
CA CYS A 238 -1.71 -22.42 31.89
C CYS A 238 -1.48 -23.93 31.95
N THR A 239 -0.34 -24.35 32.51
CA THR A 239 0.02 -25.76 32.73
C THR A 239 -0.79 -26.38 33.88
N HIS A 240 -1.19 -25.57 34.86
CA HIS A 240 -1.82 -26.05 36.08
C HIS A 240 -3.32 -26.33 35.96
N SER A 241 -4.03 -25.65 35.05
CA SER A 241 -5.47 -25.83 34.87
C SER A 241 -5.83 -25.88 33.38
N PRO A 242 -6.31 -27.03 32.86
CA PRO A 242 -6.83 -27.11 31.49
C PRO A 242 -8.06 -26.21 31.29
N THR A 243 -8.91 -26.08 32.32
CA THR A 243 -10.10 -25.24 32.26
C THR A 243 -9.73 -23.76 32.07
N LEU A 244 -8.77 -23.27 32.86
CA LEU A 244 -8.24 -21.90 32.74
C LEU A 244 -7.57 -21.68 31.37
N ASN A 245 -6.80 -22.66 30.90
CA ASN A 245 -6.15 -22.58 29.59
C ASN A 245 -7.17 -22.43 28.45
N ASN A 246 -8.26 -23.19 28.49
CA ASN A 246 -9.30 -23.10 27.47
C ASN A 246 -10.00 -21.73 27.48
N ILE A 247 -10.26 -21.18 28.67
CA ILE A 247 -10.87 -19.85 28.84
C ILE A 247 -9.95 -18.77 28.26
N ILE A 248 -8.65 -18.80 28.61
CA ILE A 248 -7.68 -17.82 28.10
C ILE A 248 -7.59 -17.91 26.56
N GLN A 249 -7.53 -19.12 26.03
CA GLN A 249 -7.42 -19.31 24.59
C GLN A 249 -8.71 -18.91 23.85
N ALA A 250 -9.89 -19.12 24.43
CA ALA A 250 -11.15 -18.71 23.82
C ALA A 250 -11.33 -17.17 23.82
N ASN A 251 -10.96 -16.50 24.92
CA ASN A 251 -11.23 -15.07 25.09
C ASN A 251 -10.12 -14.15 24.58
N PHE A 252 -8.87 -14.63 24.53
CA PHE A 252 -7.69 -13.80 24.20
C PHE A 252 -6.96 -14.24 22.93
N SER A 253 -7.57 -15.11 22.10
CA SER A 253 -6.99 -15.50 20.81
C SER A 253 -8.04 -15.56 19.69
N VAL A 254 -7.57 -15.44 18.45
CA VAL A 254 -8.41 -15.52 17.24
C VAL A 254 -7.91 -16.66 16.35
N MET A 255 -8.86 -17.43 15.82
CA MET A 255 -8.59 -18.45 14.82
C MET A 255 -8.51 -17.81 13.43
N THR A 256 -7.31 -17.73 12.87
CA THR A 256 -7.08 -17.23 11.51
C THR A 256 -6.54 -18.39 10.66
N ASN A 257 -7.26 -18.77 9.60
CA ASN A 257 -6.87 -19.85 8.68
C ASN A 257 -6.53 -21.18 9.39
N GLY A 258 -7.34 -21.58 10.38
CA GLY A 258 -7.14 -22.83 11.13
C GLY A 258 -5.96 -22.80 12.11
N LYS A 259 -5.28 -21.67 12.29
CA LYS A 259 -4.23 -21.48 13.29
C LYS A 259 -4.66 -20.44 14.32
N ARG A 260 -4.29 -20.67 15.58
CA ARG A 260 -4.47 -19.67 16.64
C ARG A 260 -3.46 -18.56 16.45
N THR A 261 -3.96 -17.34 16.53
CA THR A 261 -3.17 -16.12 16.42
C THR A 261 -3.59 -15.17 17.53
N ARG A 262 -2.64 -14.36 18.00
CA ARG A 262 -2.93 -13.28 18.93
C ARG A 262 -2.59 -11.94 18.26
N PRO A 263 -3.57 -11.27 17.65
CA PRO A 263 -3.41 -9.91 17.15
C PRO A 263 -3.05 -8.95 18.30
N THR A 264 -2.45 -7.80 17.97
CA THR A 264 -2.05 -6.78 18.95
C THR A 264 -3.18 -6.37 19.90
N PRO A 265 -4.43 -6.12 19.44
CA PRO A 265 -5.52 -5.74 20.34
C PRO A 265 -5.81 -6.80 21.43
N TYR A 266 -5.67 -8.08 21.11
CA TYR A 266 -5.88 -9.17 22.06
C TYR A 266 -4.72 -9.33 23.06
N LYS A 267 -3.51 -8.90 22.67
CA LYS A 267 -2.39 -8.81 23.61
C LYS A 267 -2.65 -7.72 24.64
N ASP A 268 -3.10 -6.55 24.20
CA ASP A 268 -3.35 -5.42 25.08
C ASP A 268 -4.55 -5.69 25.99
N LYS A 269 -5.59 -6.35 25.45
CA LYS A 269 -6.72 -6.87 26.24
C LYS A 269 -6.25 -7.84 27.33
N ALA A 270 -5.39 -8.81 26.98
CA ALA A 270 -4.84 -9.75 27.97
C ALA A 270 -4.06 -9.05 29.08
N LEU A 271 -3.41 -7.92 28.76
CA LEU A 271 -2.65 -7.13 29.72
C LEU A 271 -3.56 -6.30 30.63
N CYS A 272 -4.67 -5.75 30.11
CA CYS A 272 -5.66 -5.01 30.90
C CYS A 272 -6.45 -5.92 31.86
N HIS A 273 -6.62 -7.19 31.51
CA HIS A 273 -7.27 -8.19 32.38
C HIS A 273 -6.34 -8.81 33.44
N ALA A 274 -5.01 -8.62 33.33
CA ALA A 274 -4.01 -9.27 34.17
C ALA A 274 -3.59 -8.40 35.36
#